data_AF-A0A349J5K5-F1
#
_entry.id   AF-A0A349J5K5-F1
#
_cell.length_a   1.000
_cell.length_b   1.000
_cell.length_c   1.000
_cell.angle_alpha   90.00
_cell.angle_beta   90.00
_cell.angle_gamma   90.00
#
_symmetry.space_group_name_H-M   'P 1'
#
loop_
_entity.id
_entity.type
_entity.pdbx_description
1 polymer ?
#
loop_
_entity_poly.entity_id
_entity_poly.type
_entity_poly.pdbx_seq_one_letter_code
_entity_poly.pdbx_strand_id
1 'polypeptide(L)'
;MSRDFITFFDTMHDMVVVGTAEGRVLYANRAALEKLGYNLEELDRLGVLGMHPIEHRLAAADIFAAMFRGERDACPLPLQAKDGHRIPVETRISQGMWEAMPLTLR
;
A
#
# COMPACT_ATOMS: atom_id res chain seq x y z
N MET A 1 9.22 -1.18 18.20
CA MET A 1 9.73 -0.59 16.94
C MET A 1 11.12 -0.05 17.22
N SER A 2 12.18 -0.65 16.67
CA SER A 2 13.40 0.16 16.50
C SER A 2 13.09 1.18 15.41
N ARG A 3 13.56 2.40 15.62
CA ARG A 3 13.35 3.56 14.73
C ARG A 3 13.83 3.28 13.29
N ASP A 4 14.63 2.24 13.12
CA ASP A 4 15.40 1.94 11.93
C ASP A 4 14.56 1.37 10.78
N PHE A 5 13.51 0.60 11.05
CA PHE A 5 12.67 0.01 9.99
C PHE A 5 11.77 1.03 9.28
N ILE A 6 11.17 1.96 10.02
CA ILE A 6 10.38 3.06 9.43
C ILE A 6 11.30 4.01 8.66
N THR A 7 12.50 4.27 9.19
CA THR A 7 13.48 5.15 8.55
C THR A 7 14.02 4.53 7.24
N PHE A 8 14.14 3.21 7.16
CA PHE A 8 14.58 2.52 5.93
C PHE A 8 13.58 2.67 4.78
N PHE A 9 12.26 2.66 5.06
CA PHE A 9 11.24 2.90 4.04
C PHE A 9 11.06 4.37 3.67
N ASP A 10 11.46 5.30 4.56
CA ASP A 10 11.36 6.74 4.32
C ASP A 10 12.49 7.31 3.44
N THR A 11 13.57 6.54 3.25
CA THR A 11 14.65 6.86 2.29
C THR A 11 14.42 6.26 0.90
N MET A 12 13.50 5.30 0.78
CA MET A 12 13.11 4.73 -0.51
C MET A 12 12.13 5.66 -1.23
N HIS A 13 12.38 5.91 -2.51
CA HIS A 13 11.46 6.66 -3.37
C HIS A 13 10.22 5.82 -3.72
N ASP A 14 10.21 4.53 -3.37
CA ASP A 14 9.11 3.62 -3.64
C ASP A 14 7.97 3.80 -2.63
N MET A 15 6.74 3.69 -3.13
CA MET A 15 5.54 3.81 -2.31
C MET A 15 5.35 2.53 -1.51
N VAL A 16 5.16 2.68 -0.20
CA VAL A 16 4.89 1.56 0.71
C VAL A 16 3.55 1.80 1.39
N VAL A 17 2.67 0.81 1.29
CA VAL A 17 1.36 0.80 1.94
C VAL A 17 1.21 -0.52 2.68
N VAL A 18 0.81 -0.43 3.94
CA VAL A 18 0.44 -1.59 4.75
C VAL A 18 -1.06 -1.56 4.92
N GLY A 19 -1.72 -2.65 4.54
CA GLY A 19 -3.17 -2.77 4.64
C GLY A 19 -3.61 -4.08 5.27
N THR A 20 -4.90 -4.16 5.58
CA THR A 20 -5.53 -5.41 6.05
C THR A 20 -6.03 -6.24 4.88
N ALA A 21 -6.41 -7.50 5.13
CA ALA A 21 -7.01 -8.37 4.13
C ALA A 21 -8.35 -7.82 3.60
N GLU A 22 -9.05 -7.01 4.39
CA GLU A 22 -10.28 -6.30 4.01
C GLU A 22 -10.01 -5.06 3.14
N GLY A 23 -8.74 -4.76 2.82
CA GLY A 23 -8.36 -3.65 1.95
C GLY A 23 -8.28 -2.29 2.65
N ARG A 24 -8.31 -2.26 3.99
CA ARG A 24 -8.05 -1.05 4.80
C ARG A 24 -6.59 -0.64 4.71
N VAL A 25 -6.28 0.64 4.93
CA VAL A 25 -4.89 1.14 4.93
C VAL A 25 -4.50 1.50 6.36
N LEU A 26 -3.57 0.74 6.93
CA LEU A 26 -3.06 0.95 8.29
C LEU A 26 -1.87 1.92 8.35
N TYR A 27 -1.07 1.93 7.29
CA TYR A 27 0.12 2.77 7.19
C TYR A 27 0.47 3.04 5.73
N ALA A 28 1.03 4.22 5.48
CA ALA A 28 1.66 4.58 4.21
C ALA A 28 2.93 5.40 4.50
N ASN A 29 4.02 5.13 3.79
CA ASN A 29 5.25 5.92 3.93
C ASN A 29 5.09 7.32 3.30
N ARG A 30 6.06 8.22 3.54
CA ARG A 30 6.00 9.58 3.00
C ARG A 30 5.91 9.60 1.48
N ALA A 31 6.64 8.73 0.78
CA ALA A 31 6.59 8.65 -0.68
C ALA A 31 5.19 8.33 -1.23
N ALA A 32 4.45 7.41 -0.59
CA ALA A 32 3.07 7.09 -0.97
C ALA A 32 2.14 8.28 -0.76
N LEU A 33 2.22 8.94 0.39
CA LEU A 33 1.39 10.11 0.71
C LEU A 33 1.65 11.28 -0.25
N GLU A 34 2.92 11.59 -0.51
CA GLU A 34 3.32 12.68 -1.40
C GLU A 34 2.95 12.41 -2.87
N LYS A 35 3.22 11.20 -3.37
CA LYS A 35 2.94 10.86 -4.78
C LYS A 35 1.45 10.71 -5.05
N LEU A 36 0.70 10.07 -4.15
CA LEU A 36 -0.74 9.87 -4.34
C LEU A 36 -1.55 11.11 -3.96
N GLY A 37 -0.99 12.03 -3.17
CA GLY A 37 -1.65 13.27 -2.75
C GLY A 37 -2.75 13.08 -1.72
N TYR A 38 -2.77 11.94 -1.02
CA TYR A 38 -3.71 11.63 0.06
C TYR A 38 -3.01 11.63 1.40
N ASN A 39 -3.72 11.99 2.46
CA ASN A 39 -3.28 11.67 3.83
C ASN A 39 -3.69 10.23 4.22
N LEU A 40 -3.17 9.72 5.34
CA LEU A 40 -3.43 8.33 5.77
C LEU A 40 -4.91 8.05 6.02
N GLU A 41 -5.65 8.99 6.62
CA GLU A 41 -7.08 8.82 6.90
C GLU A 41 -7.89 8.75 5.60
N GLU A 42 -7.53 9.56 4.61
CA GLU A 42 -8.13 9.51 3.28
C GLU A 42 -7.82 8.20 2.56
N LEU A 43 -6.58 7.70 2.64
CA LEU A 43 -6.20 6.41 2.07
C LEU A 43 -6.95 5.25 2.74
N ASP A 44 -7.15 5.31 4.05
CA ASP A 44 -7.90 4.28 4.77
C ASP A 44 -9.37 4.24 4.37
N ARG A 45 -10.00 5.41 4.18
CA ARG A 45 -11.36 5.51 3.64
C ARG A 45 -11.45 5.09 2.17
N LEU A 46 -10.44 5.40 1.37
CA LEU A 46 -10.36 5.05 -0.04
C LEU A 46 -10.15 3.54 -0.24
N GLY A 47 -9.37 2.92 0.66
CA GLY A 47 -8.96 1.53 0.59
C GLY A 47 -7.94 1.25 -0.51
N VAL A 48 -7.30 0.09 -0.44
CA VAL A 48 -6.19 -0.26 -1.34
C VAL A 48 -6.62 -0.29 -2.81
N LEU A 49 -7.79 -0.87 -3.09
CA LEU A 49 -8.34 -0.91 -4.44
C LEU A 49 -8.76 0.47 -4.96
N GLY A 50 -9.14 1.39 -4.07
CA GLY A 50 -9.56 2.73 -4.44
C GLY A 50 -8.43 3.60 -5.01
N MET A 51 -7.17 3.23 -4.74
CA MET A 51 -5.97 3.85 -5.33
C MET A 51 -5.79 3.54 -6.83
N HIS A 52 -6.54 2.58 -7.38
CA HIS A 52 -6.55 2.32 -8.82
C HIS A 52 -7.63 3.17 -9.54
N PRO A 53 -7.40 3.54 -10.82
CA PRO A 53 -8.45 4.11 -11.67
C PRO A 53 -9.72 3.27 -11.63
N ILE A 54 -10.89 3.91 -11.67
CA ILE A 54 -12.19 3.24 -11.48
C ILE A 54 -12.39 2.06 -12.42
N GLU A 55 -11.95 2.18 -13.67
CA GLU A 55 -12.02 1.14 -14.70
C GLU A 55 -11.07 -0.06 -14.46
N HIS A 56 -10.10 0.10 -13.55
CA HIS A 56 -9.12 -0.94 -13.21
C HIS A 56 -9.40 -1.60 -11.86
N ARG A 57 -10.33 -1.10 -11.05
CA ARG A 57 -10.57 -1.61 -9.68
C ARG A 57 -10.97 -3.08 -9.64
N LEU A 58 -11.83 -3.51 -10.56
CA LEU A 58 -12.26 -4.91 -10.65
C LEU A 58 -11.08 -5.81 -11.04
N ALA A 59 -10.32 -5.42 -12.07
CA ALA A 59 -9.14 -6.15 -12.49
C ALA A 59 -8.08 -6.20 -11.37
N ALA A 60 -7.87 -5.10 -10.64
CA ALA A 60 -6.97 -5.05 -9.50
C ALA A 60 -7.41 -6.03 -8.39
N ALA A 61 -8.70 -6.12 -8.10
CA ALA A 61 -9.23 -7.08 -7.13
C ALA A 61 -8.94 -8.53 -7.52
N ASP A 62 -9.19 -8.90 -8.77
CA ASP A 62 -8.90 -10.25 -9.29
C ASP A 62 -7.41 -10.58 -9.21
N ILE A 63 -6.57 -9.61 -9.56
CA ILE A 63 -5.12 -9.74 -9.50
C ILE A 63 -4.64 -9.91 -8.06
N PHE A 64 -5.14 -9.10 -7.13
CA PHE A 64 -4.77 -9.19 -5.72
C PHE A 64 -5.20 -10.53 -5.14
N ALA A 65 -6.38 -11.03 -5.51
CA ALA A 65 -6.83 -12.36 -5.12
C ALA A 65 -5.89 -13.46 -5.64
N ALA A 66 -5.41 -13.37 -6.89
CA ALA A 66 -4.40 -14.28 -7.42
C ALA A 66 -3.05 -14.16 -6.70
N MET A 67 -2.62 -12.94 -6.37
CA MET A 67 -1.38 -12.70 -5.61
C MET A 67 -1.46 -13.31 -4.20
N PHE A 68 -2.60 -13.18 -3.51
CA PHE A 68 -2.81 -13.80 -2.21
C PHE A 68 -2.86 -15.34 -2.27
N ARG A 69 -3.17 -15.92 -3.43
CA ARG A 69 -3.07 -17.38 -3.68
C ARG A 69 -1.68 -17.82 -4.17
N GLY A 70 -0.75 -16.89 -4.37
CA GLY A 70 0.58 -17.19 -4.92
C GLY A 70 0.58 -17.55 -6.41
N GLU A 71 -0.51 -17.25 -7.14
CA GLU A 71 -0.63 -17.49 -8.58
C GLU A 71 0.00 -16.37 -9.42
N ARG A 72 0.35 -15.25 -8.78
CA ARG A 72 0.95 -14.08 -9.42
C ARG A 72 1.85 -13.30 -8.46
N ASP A 73 2.96 -12.77 -8.97
CA ASP A 73 3.93 -12.04 -8.16
C ASP A 73 3.67 -10.53 -8.10
N ALA A 74 2.96 -9.96 -9.07
CA ALA A 74 2.79 -8.52 -9.21
C ALA A 74 1.49 -8.08 -9.90
N CYS A 75 1.07 -6.86 -9.58
CA CYS A 75 0.02 -6.12 -10.27
C CYS A 75 0.64 -4.97 -11.08
N PRO A 76 0.59 -4.99 -12.42
CA PRO A 76 1.16 -3.95 -13.28
C PRO A 76 0.19 -2.80 -13.56
N LEU A 77 -0.95 -2.74 -12.86
CA LEU A 77 -1.95 -1.71 -13.09
C LEU A 77 -1.49 -0.39 -12.45
N PRO A 78 -1.70 0.75 -13.13
CA PRO A 78 -1.34 2.04 -12.57
C PRO A 78 -2.18 2.38 -11.35
N LEU A 79 -1.66 3.27 -10.51
CA LEU A 79 -2.44 3.98 -9.50
C LEU A 79 -2.93 5.31 -10.06
N GLN A 80 -3.94 5.89 -9.41
CA GLN A 80 -4.45 7.22 -9.66
C GLN A 80 -4.29 8.06 -8.39
N ALA A 81 -3.56 9.18 -8.52
CA ALA A 81 -3.46 10.17 -7.47
C ALA A 81 -4.77 10.96 -7.31
N LYS A 82 -4.87 11.70 -6.21
CA LYS A 82 -6.06 12.51 -5.86
C LYS A 82 -6.43 13.56 -6.91
N ASP A 83 -5.45 14.13 -7.59
CA ASP A 83 -5.64 15.10 -8.68
C ASP A 83 -6.01 14.45 -10.03
N GLY A 84 -6.09 13.11 -10.07
CA GLY A 84 -6.48 12.33 -11.23
C GLY A 84 -5.33 11.84 -12.11
N HIS A 85 -4.08 12.26 -11.89
CA HIS A 85 -2.96 11.79 -12.70
C HIS A 85 -2.65 10.31 -12.43
N ARG A 86 -2.19 9.60 -13.46
CA ARG A 86 -1.84 8.17 -13.37
C ARG A 86 -0.38 8.01 -13.03
N ILE A 87 -0.10 7.14 -12.06
CA ILE A 87 1.25 6.77 -11.65
C ILE A 87 1.50 5.35 -12.15
N PRO A 88 2.37 5.14 -13.14
CA PRO A 88 2.77 3.80 -13.56
C PRO A 88 3.55 3.14 -12.43
N VAL A 89 3.09 1.97 -11.99
CA VAL A 89 3.73 1.19 -10.94
C VAL A 89 3.65 -0.29 -11.25
N GLU A 90 4.49 -1.05 -10.56
CA GLU A 90 4.32 -2.49 -10.41
C GLU A 90 4.17 -2.79 -8.92
N THR A 91 2.97 -3.15 -8.50
CA THR A 91 2.68 -3.43 -7.08
C THR A 91 3.01 -4.87 -6.76
N ARG A 92 3.79 -5.08 -5.70
CA ARG A 92 4.05 -6.40 -5.09
C ARG A 92 3.43 -6.47 -3.70
N ILE A 93 3.02 -7.67 -3.29
CA ILE A 93 2.46 -7.91 -1.96
C ILE A 93 3.39 -8.88 -1.23
N SER A 94 3.75 -8.53 0.01
CA SER A 94 4.37 -9.45 0.95
C SER A 94 3.42 -9.65 2.12
N GLN A 95 3.04 -10.90 2.39
CA GLN A 95 2.27 -11.25 3.57
C GLN A 95 3.21 -11.53 4.75
N GLY A 96 2.87 -11.06 5.95
CA GLY A 96 3.63 -11.34 7.16
C GLY A 96 2.82 -11.06 8.43
N MET A 97 3.07 -11.82 9.48
CA MET A 97 2.60 -11.50 10.83
C MET A 97 3.54 -10.47 11.43
N TRP A 98 3.04 -9.28 11.72
CA TRP A 98 3.81 -8.30 12.49
C TRP A 98 3.59 -8.58 13.98
N GLU A 99 4.55 -9.23 14.65
CA GLU A 99 4.49 -9.37 16.11
C GLU A 99 4.59 -7.98 16.76
N ALA A 100 3.57 -7.63 17.53
CA ALA A 100 3.58 -6.45 18.38
C ALA A 100 4.70 -6.60 19.42
N MET A 101 5.77 -5.81 19.31
CA MET A 101 6.81 -5.78 20.34
C MET A 101 6.20 -5.43 21.71
N PRO A 102 6.59 -6.11 22.80
CA PRO A 102 6.23 -5.69 24.14
C PRO A 102 6.85 -4.30 24.40
N LEU A 103 6.02 -3.37 24.86
CA LEU A 103 6.45 -2.05 25.35
C LEU A 103 7.23 -2.25 26.64
N THR A 104 8.55 -2.17 26.58
CA THR A 104 9.38 -1.98 27.78
C THR A 104 10.00 -0.59 27.71
N LEU A 105 9.41 0.35 28.46
CA LEU A 105 10.00 1.65 28.78
C LEU A 105 11.21 1.44 29.70
N ARG A 106 12.36 2.02 29.32
CA ARG A 106 13.42 2.43 30.24
C ARG A 106 13.82 3.86 29.91
#